data_AF-A0A527H9G9-F1
#
_entry.id   AF-A0A527H9G9-F1
#
_cell.length_a   1.000
_cell.length_b   1.000
_cell.length_c   1.000
_cell.angle_alpha   90.00
_cell.angle_beta   90.00
_cell.angle_gamma   90.00
#
_symmetry.space_group_name_H-M   'P 1'
#
loop_
_entity.id
_entity.type
_entity.pdbx_description
1 polymer ?
#
loop_
_entity_poly.entity_id
_entity_poly.type
_entity_poly.pdbx_seq_one_letter_code
_entity_poly.pdbx_strand_id
1 'polypeptide(L)'
;VAMMMQNQIGELNVQEMHSAQPSYSRSFDQFPGQPHKWGLSFDINMQAGPNGRSAGSISWAGLLNCYFWLDPVKHVTGALFTQVLPFYDERVVALYGAFERGLYAGLA
;
A
#
# COMPACT_ATOMS: atom_id res chain seq x y z
N VAL A 1 -18.07 -3.51 8.15
CA VAL A 1 -16.63 -3.25 8.38
C VAL A 1 -15.77 -4.42 7.94
N ALA A 2 -15.93 -5.65 8.47
CA ALA A 2 -15.09 -6.79 8.10
C ALA A 2 -14.98 -7.05 6.57
N MET A 3 -16.08 -6.91 5.83
CA MET A 3 -16.09 -7.09 4.36
C MET A 3 -15.19 -6.12 3.58
N MET A 4 -14.83 -4.96 4.15
CA MET A 4 -13.93 -4.00 3.51
C MET A 4 -12.52 -4.56 3.28
N MET A 5 -12.13 -5.59 4.04
CA MET A 5 -10.80 -6.19 4.08
C MET A 5 -10.76 -7.61 3.51
N GLN A 6 -11.87 -8.10 2.96
CA GLN A 6 -11.98 -9.44 2.38
C GLN A 6 -11.85 -9.35 0.86
N ASN A 7 -11.23 -10.33 0.22
CA ASN A 7 -11.14 -10.39 -1.24
C ASN A 7 -12.53 -10.35 -1.91
N GLN A 8 -12.75 -9.36 -2.78
CA GLN A 8 -13.99 -9.17 -3.55
C GLN A 8 -13.79 -9.30 -5.07
N ILE A 9 -12.58 -9.62 -5.52
CA ILE A 9 -12.26 -9.79 -6.95
C ILE A 9 -12.01 -11.26 -7.33
N GLY A 10 -12.23 -12.18 -6.39
CA GLY A 10 -12.10 -13.62 -6.61
C GLY A 10 -10.69 -14.01 -7.06
N GLU A 11 -10.61 -14.73 -8.17
CA GLU A 11 -9.35 -15.24 -8.73
C GLU A 11 -8.46 -14.15 -9.33
N LEU A 12 -9.02 -12.97 -9.63
CA LEU A 12 -8.24 -11.86 -10.19
C LEU A 12 -7.23 -11.32 -9.18
N ASN A 13 -6.12 -10.80 -9.68
CA ASN A 13 -5.14 -10.07 -8.89
C ASN A 13 -5.14 -8.61 -9.28
N VAL A 14 -4.83 -7.73 -8.33
CA VAL A 14 -4.46 -6.36 -8.66
C VAL A 14 -3.21 -6.41 -9.54
N GLN A 15 -3.17 -5.56 -10.56
CA GLN A 15 -2.06 -5.41 -11.50
C GLN A 15 -1.60 -3.97 -11.49
N GLU A 16 -0.46 -3.69 -12.12
CA GLU A 16 0.02 -2.31 -12.28
C GLU A 16 -1.07 -1.43 -12.89
N MET A 17 -1.35 -0.32 -12.20
CA MET A 17 -2.21 0.74 -12.70
C MET A 17 -1.40 1.65 -13.61
N HIS A 18 -1.53 1.45 -14.91
CA HIS A 18 -0.86 2.30 -15.90
C HIS A 18 -1.44 3.73 -15.87
N SER A 19 -0.55 4.72 -15.81
CA SER A 19 -0.98 6.12 -15.75
C SER A 19 -1.53 6.62 -17.08
N ALA A 20 -2.68 7.30 -17.01
CA ALA A 20 -3.22 8.08 -18.12
C ALA A 20 -2.61 9.50 -18.23
N GLN A 21 -1.98 10.00 -17.15
CA GLN A 21 -1.41 11.36 -17.13
C GLN A 21 -0.08 11.41 -16.33
N PRO A 22 1.06 11.09 -16.96
CA PRO A 22 2.37 10.96 -16.31
C PRO A 22 2.88 12.19 -15.55
N SER A 23 2.43 13.39 -15.93
CA SER A 23 2.79 14.63 -15.25
C SER A 23 2.19 14.77 -13.85
N TYR A 24 1.11 14.03 -13.55
CA TYR A 24 0.45 14.01 -12.24
C TYR A 24 0.62 12.67 -11.52
N SER A 25 0.68 11.56 -12.25
CA SER A 25 0.82 10.24 -11.65
C SER A 25 1.76 9.39 -12.47
N ARG A 26 2.75 8.75 -11.85
CA ARG A 26 3.44 7.63 -12.49
C ARG A 26 2.54 6.39 -12.42
N SER A 27 2.86 5.36 -13.21
CA SER A 27 2.20 4.05 -13.07
C SER A 27 2.48 3.50 -11.68
N PHE A 28 1.49 2.82 -11.08
CA PHE A 28 1.55 2.40 -9.69
C PHE A 28 1.31 0.91 -9.56
N ASP A 29 2.24 0.23 -8.90
CA ASP A 29 2.10 -1.15 -8.47
C ASP A 29 2.62 -1.24 -7.03
N GLN A 30 1.73 -1.56 -6.10
CA GLN A 30 2.10 -1.64 -4.69
C GLN A 30 2.82 -2.96 -4.45
N PHE A 31 4.10 -2.90 -4.07
CA PHE A 31 4.98 -4.06 -3.89
C PHE A 31 5.04 -4.97 -5.14
N PRO A 32 5.71 -4.50 -6.21
CA PRO A 32 5.76 -5.20 -7.48
C PRO A 32 6.16 -6.67 -7.37
N GLY A 33 5.41 -7.54 -8.04
CA GLY A 33 5.62 -9.00 -8.03
C GLY A 33 5.00 -9.74 -6.84
N GLN A 34 4.39 -9.04 -5.88
CA GLN A 34 3.61 -9.69 -4.82
C GLN A 34 2.13 -9.77 -5.22
N PRO A 35 1.46 -10.92 -4.99
CA PRO A 35 0.05 -11.06 -5.32
C PRO A 35 -0.80 -10.24 -4.35
N HIS A 36 -1.60 -9.34 -4.89
CA HIS A 36 -2.51 -8.49 -4.14
C HIS A 36 -3.97 -8.77 -4.55
N LYS A 37 -4.87 -8.64 -3.58
CA LYS A 37 -6.33 -8.71 -3.79
C LYS A 37 -6.96 -7.37 -3.46
N TRP A 38 -8.24 -7.23 -3.80
CA TRP A 38 -8.98 -6.00 -3.54
C TRP A 38 -10.22 -6.29 -2.70
N GLY A 39 -10.43 -5.52 -1.63
CA GLY A 39 -11.65 -5.55 -0.83
C GLY A 39 -12.67 -4.51 -1.27
N LEU A 40 -13.73 -4.29 -0.48
CA LEU A 40 -14.68 -3.21 -0.81
C LEU A 40 -14.08 -1.80 -0.64
N SER A 41 -12.83 -1.68 -0.21
CA SER A 41 -12.21 -0.37 0.07
C SER A 41 -10.70 -0.31 -0.10
N PHE A 42 -9.99 -1.44 -0.01
CA PHE A 42 -8.53 -1.43 0.13
C PHE A 42 -7.87 -2.49 -0.74
N ASP A 43 -6.61 -2.20 -1.07
CA ASP A 43 -5.65 -3.20 -1.51
C ASP A 43 -5.31 -4.12 -0.35
N ILE A 44 -5.18 -5.43 -0.61
CA ILE A 44 -4.94 -6.47 0.40
C ILE A 44 -3.64 -7.20 0.05
N ASN A 45 -2.67 -7.12 0.96
CA ASN A 45 -1.43 -7.88 0.88
C ASN A 45 -1.71 -9.38 1.12
N MET A 46 -1.48 -10.25 0.15
CA MET A 46 -1.61 -11.69 0.35
C MET A 46 -0.38 -12.34 0.99
N GLN A 47 0.73 -11.60 1.04
CA GLN A 47 2.00 -12.00 1.64
C GLN A 47 2.50 -10.92 2.59
N ALA A 48 3.48 -11.26 3.43
CA ALA A 48 4.15 -10.27 4.26
C ALA A 48 4.86 -9.23 3.36
N GLY A 49 4.63 -7.94 3.65
CA GLY A 49 5.24 -6.86 2.91
C GLY A 49 6.74 -6.75 3.21
N PRO A 50 7.55 -6.19 2.29
CA PRO A 50 9.01 -6.15 2.39
C PRO A 50 9.53 -5.31 3.57
N ASN A 51 8.67 -4.52 4.20
CA ASN A 51 9.02 -3.57 5.25
C ASN A 51 8.44 -3.94 6.63
N GLY A 52 7.82 -5.12 6.76
CA GLY A 52 7.37 -5.63 8.06
C GLY A 52 5.86 -5.84 8.20
N ARG A 53 5.02 -5.36 7.25
CA ARG A 53 3.58 -5.67 7.21
C ARG A 53 3.34 -7.16 7.23
N SER A 54 2.33 -7.58 7.97
CA SER A 54 1.84 -8.95 7.97
C SER A 54 1.02 -9.23 6.70
N ALA A 55 0.95 -10.49 6.28
CA ALA A 55 -0.05 -10.92 5.30
C ALA A 55 -1.46 -10.62 5.85
N GLY A 56 -2.37 -10.18 4.98
CA GLY A 56 -3.70 -9.68 5.34
C GLY A 56 -3.74 -8.21 5.75
N SER A 57 -2.60 -7.51 5.77
CA SER A 57 -2.60 -6.05 5.89
C SER A 57 -3.30 -5.42 4.70
N ILE A 58 -3.90 -4.25 4.93
CA ILE A 58 -4.61 -3.48 3.92
C ILE A 58 -4.00 -2.10 3.75
N SER A 59 -4.14 -1.52 2.57
CA SER A 59 -3.64 -0.17 2.31
C SER A 59 -4.34 0.52 1.16
N TRP A 60 -4.14 1.83 1.08
CA TRP A 60 -4.35 2.56 -0.15
C TRP A 60 -3.46 3.78 -0.23
N ALA A 61 -3.58 4.49 -1.35
CA ALA A 61 -2.77 5.64 -1.68
C ALA A 61 -3.60 6.78 -2.30
N GLY A 62 -3.05 7.99 -2.22
CA GLY A 62 -3.62 9.21 -2.76
C GLY A 62 -2.61 10.00 -3.57
N LEU A 63 -3.13 10.76 -4.55
CA LEU A 63 -2.36 11.41 -5.62
C LEU A 63 -1.14 12.23 -5.17
N LEU A 64 -1.23 12.94 -4.05
CA LEU A 64 -0.14 13.78 -3.53
C LEU A 64 0.92 12.98 -2.75
N ASN A 65 1.20 11.75 -3.20
CA ASN A 65 2.05 10.77 -2.51
C ASN A 65 1.60 10.59 -1.04
N CYS A 66 0.30 10.36 -0.86
CA CYS A 66 -0.28 10.01 0.44
C CYS A 66 -0.42 8.49 0.51
N TYR A 67 0.03 7.87 1.59
CA TYR A 67 -0.05 6.43 1.79
C TYR A 67 -0.57 6.12 3.19
N PHE A 68 -1.43 5.12 3.33
CA PHE A 68 -1.84 4.62 4.63
C PHE A 68 -1.98 3.09 4.62
N TRP A 69 -1.93 2.49 5.80
CA TRP A 69 -2.15 1.06 5.96
C TRP A 69 -2.65 0.69 7.34
N LEU A 70 -3.28 -0.48 7.40
CA LEU A 70 -3.69 -1.13 8.63
C LEU A 70 -3.19 -2.57 8.62
N ASP A 71 -2.48 -2.96 9.67
CA ASP A 71 -2.08 -4.34 9.92
C ASP A 71 -2.90 -4.89 11.10
N PRO A 72 -3.94 -5.68 10.81
CA PRO A 72 -4.80 -6.25 11.86
C PRO A 72 -4.12 -7.39 12.63
N VAL A 73 -2.99 -7.93 12.16
CA VAL A 73 -2.28 -9.02 12.84
C VAL A 73 -1.39 -8.45 13.94
N LYS A 74 -0.66 -7.37 13.64
CA LYS A 74 0.22 -6.68 14.59
C LYS A 74 -0.45 -5.53 15.33
N HIS A 75 -1.72 -5.25 15.02
CA HIS A 75 -2.51 -4.15 15.60
C HIS A 75 -1.84 -2.78 15.47
N VAL A 76 -1.23 -2.51 14.31
CA VAL A 76 -0.58 -1.24 14.01
C VAL A 76 -1.16 -0.63 12.73
N THR A 77 -1.25 0.69 12.71
CA THR A 77 -1.60 1.45 11.51
C THR A 77 -0.53 2.49 11.25
N GLY A 78 -0.44 2.94 10.01
CA GLY A 78 0.48 4.01 9.65
C GLY A 78 -0.07 4.86 8.53
N ALA A 79 0.37 6.11 8.49
CA ALA A 79 0.07 7.05 7.42
C ALA A 79 1.29 7.94 7.17
N LEU A 80 1.57 8.21 5.90
CA LEU A 80 2.57 9.18 5.45
C LEU A 80 1.92 10.05 4.39
N PHE A 81 1.79 11.34 4.66
CA PHE A 81 1.18 12.31 3.74
C PHE A 81 2.17 13.38 3.34
N THR A 82 2.19 13.69 2.05
CA THR A 82 3.01 14.76 1.49
C THR A 82 2.15 15.66 0.61
N GLN A 83 2.77 16.65 -0.05
CA GLN A 83 2.14 17.52 -1.06
C GLN A 83 2.99 17.51 -2.34
N VAL A 84 3.39 16.30 -2.78
CA VAL A 84 4.35 16.12 -3.88
C VAL A 84 3.65 15.49 -5.10
N LEU A 85 4.00 15.99 -6.28
CA LEU A 85 3.68 15.40 -7.58
C LEU A 85 4.98 15.16 -8.38
N PRO A 86 4.98 14.19 -9.32
CA PRO A 86 3.88 13.25 -9.62
C PRO A 86 3.69 12.19 -8.51
N PHE A 87 2.51 11.56 -8.45
CA PHE A 87 2.25 10.39 -7.60
C PHE A 87 3.26 9.26 -7.90
N TYR A 88 3.56 8.48 -6.87
CA TYR A 88 4.54 7.39 -6.91
C TYR A 88 5.96 7.91 -7.21
N ASP A 89 6.30 9.05 -6.60
CA ASP A 89 7.66 9.60 -6.60
C ASP A 89 8.59 8.65 -5.84
N GLU A 90 9.66 8.21 -6.49
CA GLU A 90 10.60 7.21 -5.96
C GLU A 90 11.17 7.60 -4.59
N ARG A 91 11.39 8.88 -4.33
CA ARG A 91 11.95 9.34 -3.05
C ARG A 91 10.92 9.25 -1.95
N VAL A 92 9.67 9.55 -2.25
CA VAL A 92 8.57 9.41 -1.28
C VAL A 92 8.27 7.93 -1.03
N VAL A 93 8.33 7.07 -2.05
CA VAL A 93 8.20 5.61 -1.91
C VAL A 93 9.34 5.04 -1.05
N ALA A 94 10.58 5.50 -1.26
CA ALA A 94 11.71 5.10 -0.43
C ALA A 94 11.54 5.55 1.04
N LEU A 95 11.09 6.79 1.26
CA LEU A 95 10.76 7.32 2.58
C LEU A 95 9.63 6.51 3.25
N TYR A 96 8.57 6.20 2.51
CA TYR A 96 7.45 5.40 2.96
C TYR A 96 7.90 4.03 3.44
N GLY A 97 8.72 3.33 2.66
CA GLY A 97 9.28 2.04 3.07
C GLY A 97 10.22 2.14 4.27
N ALA A 98 11.03 3.20 4.37
CA ALA A 98 11.91 3.42 5.51
C ALA A 98 11.14 3.73 6.80
N PHE A 99 10.13 4.59 6.71
CA PHE A 99 9.22 4.91 7.81
C PHE A 99 8.48 3.66 8.30
N GLU A 100 7.95 2.88 7.37
CA GLU A 100 7.28 1.61 7.68
C GLU A 100 8.22 0.62 8.39
N ARG A 101 9.43 0.38 7.87
CA ARG A 101 10.42 -0.49 8.50
C ARG A 101 10.77 -0.02 9.91
N GLY A 102 10.99 1.28 10.08
CA GLY A 102 11.30 1.88 11.38
C GLY A 102 10.16 1.69 12.39
N LEU A 103 8.91 1.90 11.95
CA LEU A 103 7.72 1.68 12.78
C LEU A 103 7.65 0.23 13.25
N TYR A 104 7.75 -0.75 12.34
CA TYR A 104 7.68 -2.17 12.71
C TYR A 104 8.84 -2.64 13.58
N ALA A 105 10.06 -2.11 13.36
CA ALA A 105 11.21 -2.43 14.20
C ALA A 105 11.03 -1.95 15.66
N GLY A 106 10.31 -0.83 15.86
CA GLY A 106 10.01 -0.28 17.17
C GLY A 106 8.86 -0.95 17.93
N LEU A 107 8.16 -1.91 17.33
CA LEU A 107 7.11 -2.70 17.99
C LEU A 107 7.65 -3.92 18.74
N ALA A 108 8.95 -4.19 18.67
CA ALA A 108 9.63 -5.29 19.35
C ALA A 108 9.60 -5.12 20.88
#